data_AF-A0A2Y9RL33-F1
#
_entry.id   AF-A0A2Y9RL33-F1
#
_cell.length_a   1.000
_cell.length_b   1.000
_cell.length_c   1.000
_cell.angle_alpha   90.00
_cell.angle_beta   90.00
_cell.angle_gamma   90.00
#
_symmetry.space_group_name_H-M   'P 1'
#
loop_
_entity.id
_entity.type
_entity.pdbx_description
1 polymer ?
#
loop_
_entity_poly.entity_id
_entity_poly.type
_entity_poly.pdbx_seq_one_letter_code
_entity_poly.pdbx_strand_id
1 'polypeptide(L)'
;MEGHSQRIPTVFPHRWTKCDPPPGPGGLVLLEEMLALGHNYFIGFVNDSVTKSIVALRLTLVVKVSNCVPGENHANDVECSGKGKCTTKPSEATFSCSCEDQYVGTFCEEFDACQKKPCENNASCMDADEKQEGSNFTCICPAGYTGELCQSKIDFCILEPCRNGATCVSNLSGFTCQCPEGYLGSTCEEKVDPCASSPCQNNGTCHADGMHFSCSCSPGFTGPACGQLVDFCALSPCAHGTCRSVGTSYKCLCDPGYHGLYCEEEYNECLSAPCLNAAPCRDLVNGYECMCLPDYKGVHCELYKDPCANVSCLNGGTCDGEALNGTCVCTPGFAGEECDIDINECDSNPCHHAGTCLDQPNGYTCHCPHGWVGANCEIHLQWKSGHVAESLTNMPRHSLYIIIGALCVAFILMLIILIVGICRISRIEYQGSSRPAYEEFYNCRSIDSEFSNAIASIRHARFGKKSRPAMYDVTPIAYEDYSPDDKPLVTLIKTKDL
;
A
#
# COMPACT_ATOMS: atom_id res chain seq x y z
N MET A 1 119.34 32.36 36.41
CA MET A 1 120.51 33.26 36.45
C MET A 1 120.07 34.50 37.19
N GLU A 2 120.95 35.00 38.06
CA GLU A 2 120.78 36.11 39.01
C GLU A 2 119.73 35.89 40.11
N GLY A 3 120.24 35.64 41.32
CA GLY A 3 119.46 35.49 42.54
C GLY A 3 119.50 36.76 43.38
N HIS A 4 118.35 37.17 43.88
CA HIS A 4 118.26 37.99 45.08
C HIS A 4 117.75 37.12 46.23
N SER A 5 118.68 36.68 47.08
CA SER A 5 118.36 36.13 48.39
C SER A 5 118.40 37.28 49.38
N GLN A 6 117.23 37.76 49.82
CA GLN A 6 117.16 38.65 50.97
C GLN A 6 117.24 37.80 52.24
N ARG A 7 118.32 37.99 53.01
CA ARG A 7 118.44 37.54 54.40
C ARG A 7 117.78 38.59 55.29
N ILE A 8 116.88 38.17 56.17
CA ILE A 8 116.38 38.97 57.30
C ILE A 8 116.91 38.34 58.60
N PRO A 9 117.49 39.11 59.54
CA PRO A 9 118.17 38.57 60.71
C PRO A 9 117.22 38.22 61.86
N THR A 10 117.70 37.24 62.62
CA THR A 10 117.20 36.66 63.87
C THR A 10 117.08 37.64 65.03
N VAL A 11 115.95 37.59 65.75
CA VAL A 11 115.87 37.92 67.18
C VAL A 11 115.08 36.80 67.88
N PHE A 12 115.80 35.91 68.56
CA PHE A 12 115.31 35.10 69.69
C PHE A 12 115.34 36.00 70.96
N PRO A 13 114.65 35.74 72.09
CA PRO A 13 114.34 34.40 72.63
C PRO A 13 112.98 34.24 73.36
N HIS A 14 112.46 33.01 73.46
CA HIS A 14 112.13 32.33 74.74
C HIS A 14 111.32 31.05 74.51
N ARG A 15 111.88 29.94 75.03
CA ARG A 15 111.21 28.85 75.76
C ARG A 15 110.02 28.15 75.08
N TRP A 16 110.32 27.02 74.45
CA TRP A 16 109.35 25.98 74.16
C TRP A 16 108.94 25.30 75.48
N THR A 17 107.69 25.50 75.92
CA THR A 17 107.05 24.65 76.93
C THR A 17 106.13 23.65 76.25
N LYS A 18 106.34 22.41 76.66
CA LYS A 18 105.72 21.16 76.23
C LYS A 18 104.23 21.12 76.61
N CYS A 19 103.36 20.89 75.64
CA CYS A 19 102.03 20.29 75.84
C CYS A 19 101.90 19.12 74.85
N ASP A 20 101.80 17.90 75.36
CA ASP A 20 101.45 16.67 74.62
C ASP A 20 99.99 16.29 74.99
N PRO A 21 99.27 15.39 74.27
CA PRO A 21 98.80 15.42 72.86
C PRO A 21 97.28 14.95 72.76
N PRO A 22 96.69 14.57 71.60
CA PRO A 22 96.88 13.21 71.05
C PRO A 22 96.89 13.15 69.49
N PRO A 23 96.93 11.96 68.85
CA PRO A 23 98.01 11.50 68.00
C PRO A 23 97.72 11.76 66.51
N GLY A 24 98.24 12.86 65.97
CA GLY A 24 98.31 13.10 64.52
C GLY A 24 99.76 13.10 64.06
N PRO A 25 100.09 12.61 62.85
CA PRO A 25 101.46 12.69 62.34
C PRO A 25 101.91 14.15 62.35
N GLY A 26 103.06 14.43 62.98
CA GLY A 26 103.56 15.79 63.19
C GLY A 26 103.46 16.66 61.93
N GLY A 27 102.53 17.60 61.95
CA GLY A 27 102.25 18.53 60.86
C GLY A 27 102.94 19.87 61.09
N LEU A 28 103.44 20.47 60.03
CA LEU A 28 103.96 21.83 60.04
C LEU A 28 102.79 22.81 60.15
N VAL A 29 102.70 23.58 61.24
CA VAL A 29 101.68 24.64 61.40
C VAL A 29 102.25 25.94 60.84
N LEU A 30 101.66 26.46 59.76
CA LEU A 30 102.01 27.75 59.15
C LEU A 30 100.92 28.77 59.50
N LEU A 31 101.33 29.99 59.87
CA LEU A 31 100.40 31.11 60.06
C LEU A 31 99.79 31.54 58.72
N GLU A 32 98.54 31.97 58.73
CA GLU A 32 97.74 32.34 57.55
C GLU A 32 98.41 33.42 56.67
N GLU A 33 99.17 34.31 57.32
CA GLU A 33 99.97 35.36 56.68
C GLU A 33 101.15 34.83 55.84
N MET A 34 101.53 33.56 56.01
CA MET A 34 102.69 32.95 55.36
C MET A 34 102.39 32.28 54.01
N LEU A 35 101.12 32.22 53.58
CA LEU A 35 100.70 31.59 52.34
C LEU A 35 99.78 32.52 51.52
N ALA A 36 100.37 33.35 50.67
CA ALA A 36 99.66 34.12 49.64
C ALA A 36 99.00 33.22 48.57
N LEU A 37 97.81 33.61 48.13
CA LEU A 37 97.02 32.94 47.09
C LEU A 37 97.80 32.85 45.76
N GLY A 38 97.65 31.74 45.04
CA GLY A 38 98.16 31.58 43.66
C GLY A 38 99.67 31.32 43.50
N HIS A 39 100.41 31.14 44.60
CA HIS A 39 101.86 30.89 44.56
C HIS A 39 102.19 29.41 44.81
N ASN A 40 103.29 28.93 44.22
CA ASN A 40 103.82 27.58 44.47
C ASN A 40 104.82 27.62 45.64
N TYR A 41 104.58 26.79 46.66
CA TYR A 41 105.43 26.72 47.85
C TYR A 41 106.31 25.46 47.82
N PHE A 42 107.54 25.57 48.30
CA PHE A 42 108.51 24.49 48.36
C PHE A 42 109.04 24.34 49.80
N ILE A 43 109.07 23.12 50.32
CA ILE A 43 109.71 22.79 51.60
C ILE A 43 111.09 22.22 51.28
N GLY A 44 112.15 22.88 51.79
CA GLY A 44 113.53 22.45 51.62
C GLY A 44 114.21 22.19 52.96
N PHE A 45 114.95 21.08 53.07
CA PHE A 45 115.79 20.80 54.22
C PHE A 45 117.17 21.43 53.99
N VAL A 46 117.59 22.32 54.90
CA VAL A 46 118.93 22.93 54.88
C VAL A 46 119.73 22.29 56.01
N ASN A 47 120.83 21.61 55.67
CA ASN A 47 121.77 21.08 56.65
C ASN A 47 122.94 22.06 56.77
N ASP A 48 123.29 22.48 57.98
CA ASP A 48 124.22 23.60 58.28
C ASP A 48 125.68 23.38 57.82
N SER A 49 125.99 22.25 57.19
CA SER A 49 127.36 21.90 56.78
C SER A 49 127.62 21.93 55.27
N VAL A 50 126.61 22.07 54.39
CA VAL A 50 126.82 22.25 52.94
C VAL A 50 125.68 23.08 52.34
N THR A 51 126.00 24.20 51.68
CA THR A 51 125.05 25.12 51.03
C THR A 51 124.43 24.56 49.72
N LYS A 52 123.94 23.32 49.72
CA LYS A 52 123.09 22.78 48.63
C LYS A 52 122.01 21.85 49.21
N SER A 53 120.75 22.12 48.84
CA SER A 53 119.59 21.34 49.28
C SER A 53 119.57 19.96 48.61
N ILE A 54 119.23 18.94 49.40
CA ILE A 54 119.09 17.55 48.99
C ILE A 54 117.59 17.22 49.14
N VAL A 55 116.86 17.27 48.03
CA VAL A 55 115.41 17.00 47.85
C VAL A 55 114.45 18.13 48.24
N ALA A 56 113.55 18.48 47.31
CA ALA A 56 112.41 19.36 47.52
C ALA A 56 111.11 18.63 47.15
N LEU A 57 110.13 18.59 48.06
CA LEU A 57 108.80 18.02 47.82
C LEU A 57 107.89 19.12 47.25
N ARG A 58 107.27 18.88 46.08
CA ARG A 58 106.28 19.81 45.50
C ARG A 58 104.89 19.49 46.06
N LEU A 59 104.40 20.32 46.97
CA LEU A 59 103.01 20.28 47.44
C LEU A 59 102.17 21.25 46.59
N THR A 60 101.09 20.74 45.98
CA THR A 60 100.10 21.58 45.32
C THR A 60 99.01 21.88 46.35
N LEU A 61 99.10 23.04 46.99
CA LEU A 61 98.17 23.48 48.03
C LEU A 61 97.21 24.50 47.41
N VAL A 62 95.91 24.20 47.45
CA VAL A 62 94.86 25.12 46.99
C VAL A 62 94.23 25.76 48.22
N VAL A 63 94.59 27.01 48.49
CA VAL A 63 93.96 27.83 49.53
C VAL A 63 92.72 28.49 48.93
N LYS A 64 91.54 28.22 49.49
CA LYS A 64 90.25 28.79 49.06
C LYS A 64 89.74 29.78 50.08
N VAL A 65 89.00 30.79 49.62
CA VAL A 65 88.25 31.70 50.52
C VAL A 65 86.99 30.95 50.96
N SER A 66 86.86 30.64 52.24
CA SER A 66 85.68 29.98 52.80
C SER A 66 85.32 30.63 54.13
N ASN A 67 84.10 31.13 54.26
CA ASN A 67 83.58 31.66 55.52
C ASN A 67 82.80 30.61 56.33
N CYS A 68 82.56 29.40 55.81
CA CYS A 68 81.92 28.34 56.60
C CYS A 68 82.85 27.93 57.76
N VAL A 69 82.47 28.23 59.00
CA VAL A 69 83.21 27.79 60.19
C VAL A 69 82.65 26.44 60.63
N PRO A 70 83.47 25.37 60.73
CA PRO A 70 83.01 24.12 61.33
C PRO A 70 82.88 24.32 62.85
N GLY A 71 81.68 24.70 63.30
CA GLY A 71 81.32 24.85 64.70
C GLY A 71 80.16 23.91 65.10
N GLU A 72 80.25 23.30 66.29
CA GLU A 72 79.27 22.36 66.85
C GLU A 72 77.92 22.99 67.26
N ASN A 73 77.64 24.26 66.92
CA ASN A 73 76.38 24.92 67.25
C ASN A 73 75.73 25.58 66.02
N HIS A 74 74.77 24.85 65.45
CA HIS A 74 73.93 25.17 64.30
C HIS A 74 72.93 26.32 64.53
N ALA A 75 73.39 27.47 65.03
CA ALA A 75 72.53 28.63 65.23
C ALA A 75 73.08 29.93 64.60
N ASN A 76 74.34 29.95 64.14
CA ASN A 76 75.00 31.15 63.63
C ASN A 76 75.77 30.92 62.32
N ASP A 77 75.29 30.05 61.43
CA ASP A 77 75.72 30.07 60.02
C ASP A 77 75.02 31.25 59.35
N VAL A 78 75.56 32.45 59.54
CA VAL A 78 75.04 33.71 58.96
C VAL A 78 75.00 33.62 57.43
N GLU A 79 75.92 32.85 56.87
CA GLU A 79 76.09 32.60 55.44
C GLU A 79 74.90 31.89 54.78
N CYS A 80 74.15 31.06 55.51
CA CYS A 80 72.93 30.39 55.03
C CYS A 80 71.68 30.92 55.74
N SER A 81 71.67 32.23 56.05
CA SER A 81 70.60 32.96 56.74
C SER A 81 70.19 32.34 58.09
N GLY A 82 71.03 31.48 58.69
CA GLY A 82 70.70 30.70 59.88
C GLY A 82 69.60 29.65 59.69
N LYS A 83 69.22 29.35 58.44
CA LYS A 83 68.12 28.42 58.07
C LYS A 83 68.59 27.28 57.18
N GLY A 84 69.88 27.01 57.20
CA GLY A 84 70.52 25.97 56.41
C GLY A 84 71.93 25.67 56.90
N LYS A 85 72.47 24.56 56.44
CA LYS A 85 73.84 24.11 56.75
C LYS A 85 74.81 24.52 55.66
N CYS A 86 75.87 25.24 56.03
CA CYS A 86 76.95 25.61 55.12
C CYS A 86 77.81 24.38 54.79
N THR A 87 78.01 24.09 53.50
CA THR A 87 78.82 22.97 53.03
C THR A 87 79.85 23.43 51.99
N THR A 88 81.04 22.83 52.00
CA THR A 88 82.10 23.13 51.02
C THR A 88 82.58 21.84 50.37
N LYS A 89 82.70 21.83 49.03
CA LYS A 89 83.24 20.67 48.30
C LYS A 89 84.64 20.95 47.75
N PRO A 90 85.52 19.92 47.69
CA PRO A 90 86.88 20.08 47.14
C PRO A 90 86.92 20.57 45.70
N SER A 91 85.88 20.34 44.91
CA SER A 91 85.76 20.74 43.50
C SER A 91 85.18 22.14 43.27
N GLU A 92 84.54 22.75 44.27
CA GLU A 92 83.80 24.02 44.12
C GLU A 92 84.64 25.20 44.63
N ALA A 93 84.56 26.36 43.96
CA ALA A 93 85.35 27.54 44.33
C ALA A 93 84.82 28.28 45.57
N THR A 94 83.57 28.01 45.96
CA THR A 94 82.82 28.69 47.04
C THR A 94 82.04 27.67 47.89
N PHE A 95 81.34 28.13 48.92
CA PHE A 95 80.42 27.33 49.72
C PHE A 95 79.04 27.19 49.07
N SER A 96 78.28 26.18 49.50
CA SER A 96 76.88 25.93 49.14
C SER A 96 76.03 25.69 50.38
N CYS A 97 74.82 26.20 50.41
CA CYS A 97 73.88 26.00 51.52
C CYS A 97 72.96 24.81 51.27
N SER A 98 72.81 23.95 52.28
CA SER A 98 71.77 22.93 52.33
C SER A 98 70.65 23.44 53.25
N CYS A 99 69.57 23.94 52.66
CA CYS A 99 68.47 24.55 53.41
C CYS A 99 67.70 23.56 54.26
N GLU A 100 67.16 24.03 55.39
CA GLU A 100 66.21 23.30 56.21
C GLU A 100 64.82 23.22 55.53
N ASP A 101 64.00 22.24 55.93
CA ASP A 101 62.66 22.05 55.38
C ASP A 101 61.82 23.34 55.49
N GLN A 102 61.28 23.80 54.36
CA GLN A 102 60.52 25.07 54.15
C GLN A 102 61.35 26.30 53.75
N TYR A 103 62.67 26.19 53.58
CA TYR A 103 63.50 27.28 53.09
C TYR A 103 64.12 26.96 51.73
N VAL A 104 64.13 27.94 50.84
CA VAL A 104 64.66 27.89 49.47
C VAL A 104 65.53 29.13 49.20
N GLY A 105 66.15 29.17 48.02
CA GLY A 105 67.10 30.22 47.66
C GLY A 105 68.56 29.76 47.79
N THR A 106 69.48 30.57 47.27
CA THR A 106 70.92 30.24 47.22
C THR A 106 71.58 30.23 48.60
N PHE A 107 71.01 30.97 49.54
CA PHE A 107 71.46 31.16 50.91
C PHE A 107 70.36 30.80 51.93
N CYS A 108 69.30 30.10 51.52
CA CYS A 108 68.15 29.76 52.37
C CYS A 108 67.41 30.99 52.93
N GLU A 109 67.36 32.04 52.12
CA GLU A 109 66.84 33.36 52.44
C GLU A 109 65.32 33.49 52.24
N GLU A 110 64.71 32.56 51.50
CA GLU A 110 63.29 32.56 51.16
C GLU A 110 62.56 31.41 51.88
N PHE A 111 61.39 31.70 52.46
CA PHE A 111 60.50 30.68 53.02
C PHE A 111 59.51 30.26 51.94
N ASP A 112 59.40 28.96 51.65
CA ASP A 112 58.45 28.40 50.68
C ASP A 112 57.52 27.41 51.40
N ALA A 113 56.30 27.86 51.67
CA ALA A 113 55.27 27.07 52.36
C ALA A 113 54.78 25.86 51.54
N CYS A 114 55.03 25.85 50.22
CA CYS A 114 54.55 24.81 49.31
C CYS A 114 55.46 23.57 49.24
N GLN A 115 56.67 23.62 49.82
CA GLN A 115 57.61 22.47 49.87
C GLN A 115 56.99 21.21 50.49
N LYS A 116 56.15 21.38 51.52
CA LYS A 116 55.48 20.26 52.21
C LYS A 116 54.26 19.70 51.47
N LYS A 117 53.91 20.24 50.31
CA LYS A 117 52.70 19.90 49.53
C LYS A 117 51.43 19.91 50.40
N PRO A 118 51.09 21.05 51.01
CA PRO A 118 49.94 21.14 51.92
C PRO A 118 48.59 20.96 51.22
N CYS A 119 48.51 21.21 49.91
CA CYS A 119 47.28 21.11 49.13
C CYS A 119 46.95 19.67 48.72
N GLU A 120 45.70 19.24 48.91
CA GLU A 120 45.22 17.91 48.57
C GLU A 120 44.67 17.83 47.13
N ASN A 121 44.30 16.62 46.68
CA ASN A 121 43.61 16.38 45.40
C ASN A 121 44.30 16.96 44.15
N ASN A 122 45.64 16.96 44.15
CA ASN A 122 46.47 17.48 43.06
C ASN A 122 46.27 18.99 42.80
N ALA A 123 45.89 19.74 43.85
CA ALA A 123 45.78 21.19 43.82
C ALA A 123 47.14 21.87 43.72
N SER A 124 47.16 23.03 43.06
CA SER A 124 48.36 23.84 42.89
C SER A 124 48.55 24.73 44.11
N CYS A 125 49.71 24.66 44.74
CA CYS A 125 50.07 25.52 45.87
C CYS A 125 50.74 26.81 45.36
N MET A 126 50.28 27.96 45.86
CA MET A 126 50.94 29.24 45.65
C MET A 126 51.39 29.79 47.00
N ASP A 127 52.68 30.10 47.10
CA ASP A 127 53.25 30.81 48.24
C ASP A 127 52.84 32.29 48.16
N ALA A 128 52.38 32.89 49.26
CA ALA A 128 51.98 34.29 49.25
C ALA A 128 53.21 35.20 49.46
N ASP A 129 53.43 36.16 48.56
CA ASP A 129 54.61 37.07 48.52
C ASP A 129 54.72 38.07 49.71
N GLU A 130 54.11 37.80 50.86
CA GLU A 130 54.20 38.69 52.02
C GLU A 130 55.51 38.47 52.80
N LYS A 131 56.39 39.47 52.71
CA LYS A 131 57.73 39.52 53.34
C LYS A 131 57.71 39.65 54.88
N GLN A 132 56.63 39.29 55.56
CA GLN A 132 56.58 39.29 57.03
C GLN A 132 55.96 37.99 57.53
N GLU A 133 56.78 37.20 58.23
CA GLU A 133 56.44 35.97 58.95
C GLU A 133 55.63 34.95 58.13
N GLY A 134 56.37 34.25 57.26
CA GLY A 134 55.91 33.13 56.45
C GLY A 134 55.04 32.14 57.20
N SER A 135 53.78 32.08 56.79
CA SER A 135 52.90 30.92 56.94
C SER A 135 51.71 30.94 55.97
N ASN A 136 51.64 31.92 55.07
CA ASN A 136 50.47 32.12 54.23
C ASN A 136 50.71 31.50 52.85
N PHE A 137 50.05 30.38 52.58
CA PHE A 137 49.97 29.76 51.26
C PHE A 137 48.51 29.71 50.83
N THR A 138 48.27 29.79 49.53
CA THR A 138 46.94 29.63 48.95
C THR A 138 46.92 28.41 48.05
N CYS A 139 46.01 27.48 48.30
CA CYS A 139 45.76 26.35 47.41
C CYS A 139 44.76 26.76 46.32
N ILE A 140 45.17 26.65 45.06
CA ILE A 140 44.26 26.74 43.91
C ILE A 140 43.65 25.36 43.69
N CYS A 141 42.38 25.24 44.05
CA CYS A 141 41.65 23.99 43.91
C CYS A 141 41.34 23.68 42.44
N PRO A 142 41.55 22.43 42.00
CA PRO A 142 41.08 21.97 40.70
C PRO A 142 39.55 21.94 40.67
N ALA A 143 38.97 21.95 39.46
CA ALA A 143 37.52 21.92 39.28
C ALA A 143 36.88 20.77 40.07
N GLY A 144 35.83 21.09 40.84
CA GLY A 144 35.11 20.12 41.67
C GLY A 144 35.62 19.96 43.10
N TYR A 145 36.62 20.74 43.52
CA TYR A 145 37.15 20.73 44.89
C TYR A 145 37.07 22.11 45.56
N THR A 146 36.93 22.12 46.89
CA THR A 146 36.78 23.31 47.73
C THR A 146 37.39 23.08 49.12
N GLY A 147 37.46 24.14 49.92
CA GLY A 147 38.15 24.17 51.22
C GLY A 147 39.56 24.76 51.13
N GLU A 148 40.11 25.16 52.28
CA GLU A 148 41.42 25.84 52.36
C GLU A 148 42.59 24.99 51.82
N LEU A 149 42.48 23.66 51.92
CA LEU A 149 43.47 22.71 51.41
C LEU A 149 42.94 21.93 50.19
N CYS A 150 41.80 22.34 49.62
CA CYS A 150 41.11 21.62 48.55
C CYS A 150 40.74 20.18 48.92
N GLN A 151 40.48 19.93 50.21
CA GLN A 151 40.20 18.62 50.78
C GLN A 151 38.77 18.12 50.48
N SER A 152 37.83 19.03 50.23
CA SER A 152 36.41 18.71 50.08
C SER A 152 36.00 18.69 48.62
N LYS A 153 35.21 17.71 48.21
CA LYS A 153 34.54 17.72 46.90
C LYS A 153 33.34 18.66 46.94
N ILE A 154 33.14 19.42 45.86
CA ILE A 154 31.94 20.27 45.71
C ILE A 154 30.75 19.34 45.47
N ASP A 155 29.75 19.44 46.34
CA ASP A 155 28.46 18.80 46.13
C ASP A 155 27.49 19.77 45.44
N PHE A 156 27.34 19.61 44.13
CA PHE A 156 26.45 20.43 43.32
C PHE A 156 24.96 20.11 43.54
N CYS A 157 24.62 19.05 44.29
CA CYS A 157 23.24 18.65 44.57
C CYS A 157 22.62 19.31 45.82
N ILE A 158 23.40 20.05 46.62
CA ILE A 158 22.92 20.72 47.85
C ILE A 158 21.76 21.70 47.60
N LEU A 159 21.71 22.31 46.41
CA LEU A 159 20.67 23.27 46.04
C LEU A 159 19.47 22.63 45.33
N GLU A 160 19.39 21.30 45.32
CA GLU A 160 18.34 20.52 44.64
C GLU A 160 18.08 21.01 43.19
N PRO A 161 19.10 21.02 42.32
CA PRO A 161 18.95 21.58 40.97
C PRO A 161 17.98 20.77 40.08
N CYS A 162 17.76 19.49 40.38
CA CYS A 162 16.89 18.60 39.60
C CYS A 162 15.41 18.78 39.99
N ARG A 163 14.54 18.93 38.99
CA ARG A 163 13.09 19.12 39.15
C ARG A 163 12.33 17.79 39.04
N ASN A 164 11.03 17.83 39.36
CA ASN A 164 10.07 16.73 39.08
C ASN A 164 10.44 15.35 39.66
N GLY A 165 11.13 15.31 40.81
CA GLY A 165 11.50 14.06 41.47
C GLY A 165 12.69 13.32 40.83
N ALA A 166 13.46 14.00 39.98
CA ALA A 166 14.67 13.46 39.38
C ALA A 166 15.80 13.25 40.41
N THR A 167 16.62 12.23 40.17
CA THR A 167 17.74 11.88 41.05
C THR A 167 18.98 12.69 40.67
N CYS A 168 19.51 13.48 41.60
CA CYS A 168 20.72 14.28 41.38
C CYS A 168 21.99 13.48 41.66
N VAL A 169 22.94 13.52 40.73
CA VAL A 169 24.27 12.94 40.87
C VAL A 169 25.32 14.04 40.72
N SER A 170 26.07 14.31 41.79
CA SER A 170 27.17 15.27 41.77
C SER A 170 28.42 14.62 41.16
N ASN A 171 29.04 15.32 40.21
CA ASN A 171 30.24 14.93 39.48
C ASN A 171 31.35 15.99 39.67
N LEU A 172 32.60 15.65 39.31
CA LEU A 172 33.73 16.58 39.42
C LEU A 172 33.58 17.86 38.58
N SER A 173 32.77 17.82 37.52
CA SER A 173 32.53 18.95 36.60
C SER A 173 31.17 19.63 36.76
N GLY A 174 30.37 19.26 37.77
CA GLY A 174 29.01 19.79 37.97
C GLY A 174 28.03 18.74 38.49
N PHE A 175 26.76 18.84 38.12
CA PHE A 175 25.73 17.84 38.47
C PHE A 175 25.15 17.19 37.21
N THR A 176 24.52 16.03 37.38
CA THR A 176 23.73 15.38 36.34
C THR A 176 22.43 14.87 36.95
N CYS A 177 21.30 15.22 36.34
CA CYS A 177 19.99 14.78 36.77
C CYS A 177 19.56 13.53 36.00
N GLN A 178 19.17 12.48 36.72
CA GLN A 178 18.51 11.31 36.15
C GLN A 178 17.00 11.55 36.17
N CYS A 179 16.45 11.86 35.00
CA CYS A 179 15.04 12.19 34.86
C CYS A 179 14.15 10.95 35.00
N PRO A 180 13.03 11.05 35.73
CA PRO A 180 12.01 10.02 35.74
C PRO A 180 11.29 9.97 34.38
N GLU A 181 10.58 8.87 34.11
CA GLU A 181 9.80 8.73 32.87
C GLU A 181 8.86 9.92 32.68
N GLY A 182 8.84 10.49 31.46
CA GLY A 182 7.99 11.66 31.15
C GLY A 182 8.68 13.03 31.24
N TYR A 183 9.98 13.09 31.59
CA TYR A 183 10.70 14.36 31.74
C TYR A 183 12.05 14.37 30.99
N LEU A 184 12.37 15.51 30.39
CA LEU A 184 13.62 15.79 29.66
C LEU A 184 14.20 17.15 30.11
N GLY A 185 15.40 17.46 29.63
CA GLY A 185 16.14 18.69 29.98
C GLY A 185 17.29 18.44 30.96
N SER A 186 18.17 19.43 31.09
CA SER A 186 19.38 19.32 31.94
C SER A 186 19.06 19.22 33.43
N THR A 187 17.90 19.73 33.83
CA THR A 187 17.34 19.68 35.19
C THR A 187 16.03 18.91 35.26
N CYS A 188 15.66 18.18 34.20
CA CYS A 188 14.38 17.48 34.07
C CYS A 188 13.17 18.41 34.16
N GLU A 189 13.31 19.65 33.68
CA GLU A 189 12.33 20.71 33.72
C GLU A 189 11.23 20.56 32.68
N GLU A 190 11.51 19.91 31.56
CA GLU A 190 10.58 19.77 30.44
C GLU A 190 9.75 18.51 30.63
N LYS A 191 8.42 18.66 30.63
CA LYS A 191 7.51 17.52 30.53
C LYS A 191 7.42 17.08 29.08
N VAL A 192 7.66 15.79 28.81
CA VAL A 192 7.51 15.22 27.48
C VAL A 192 6.03 15.14 27.15
N ASP A 193 5.63 15.87 26.11
CA ASP A 193 4.34 15.68 25.47
C ASP A 193 4.56 15.00 24.11
N PRO A 194 4.27 13.69 24.00
CA PRO A 194 4.46 12.97 22.75
C PRO A 194 3.49 13.43 21.63
N CYS A 195 2.49 14.27 21.95
CA CYS A 195 1.60 14.89 20.98
C CYS A 195 2.05 16.28 20.50
N ALA A 196 3.08 16.89 21.11
CA ALA A 196 3.52 18.25 20.77
C ALA A 196 3.95 18.42 19.31
N SER A 197 4.51 17.37 18.71
CA SER A 197 4.91 17.37 17.29
C SER A 197 3.78 17.04 16.33
N SER A 198 2.54 16.92 16.80
CA SER A 198 1.37 16.51 16.01
C SER A 198 1.65 15.24 15.16
N PRO A 199 2.00 14.10 15.80
CA PRO A 199 2.41 12.89 15.07
C PRO A 199 1.28 12.23 14.27
N CYS A 200 0.02 12.48 14.61
CA CYS A 200 -1.15 11.92 13.92
C CYS A 200 -1.44 12.68 12.62
N GLN A 201 -1.34 11.99 11.48
CA GLN A 201 -1.63 12.53 10.16
C GLN A 201 -3.16 12.48 9.86
N ASN A 202 -3.56 13.07 8.73
CA ASN A 202 -4.94 13.01 8.21
C ASN A 202 -6.03 13.40 9.22
N ASN A 203 -5.76 14.46 9.98
CA ASN A 203 -6.69 14.99 11.00
C ASN A 203 -7.03 13.96 12.10
N GLY A 204 -6.10 13.04 12.40
CA GLY A 204 -6.22 12.13 13.54
C GLY A 204 -6.05 12.86 14.87
N THR A 205 -6.76 12.40 15.91
CA THR A 205 -6.65 12.96 17.26
C THR A 205 -5.53 12.26 18.03
N CYS A 206 -4.59 13.03 18.58
CA CYS A 206 -3.50 12.49 19.37
C CYS A 206 -3.88 12.35 20.84
N HIS A 207 -3.54 11.20 21.42
CA HIS A 207 -3.68 10.90 22.84
C HIS A 207 -2.31 10.54 23.40
N ALA A 208 -1.87 11.27 24.43
CA ALA A 208 -0.64 10.94 25.13
C ALA A 208 -0.86 9.75 26.07
N ASP A 209 -0.04 8.71 25.94
CA ASP A 209 0.00 7.52 26.80
C ASP A 209 1.40 7.39 27.41
N GLY A 210 1.63 8.17 28.47
CA GLY A 210 2.95 8.32 29.08
C GLY A 210 3.96 8.93 28.10
N MET A 211 4.99 8.15 27.73
CA MET A 211 6.03 8.52 26.75
C MET A 211 5.64 8.21 25.30
N HIS A 212 4.56 7.45 25.10
CA HIS A 212 4.09 7.06 23.77
C HIS A 212 2.89 7.91 23.38
N PHE A 213 2.63 7.99 22.08
CA PHE A 213 1.39 8.56 21.56
C PHE A 213 0.52 7.44 21.00
N SER A 214 -0.79 7.64 21.07
CA SER A 214 -1.79 6.84 20.39
C SER A 214 -2.65 7.77 19.54
N CYS A 215 -2.89 7.40 18.28
CA CYS A 215 -3.70 8.20 17.37
C CYS A 215 -5.08 7.56 17.20
N SER A 216 -6.12 8.35 17.45
CA SER A 216 -7.47 8.03 16.99
C SER A 216 -7.66 8.55 15.57
N CYS A 217 -7.70 7.64 14.60
CA CYS A 217 -7.73 8.00 13.18
C CYS A 217 -9.12 8.45 12.72
N SER A 218 -9.13 9.45 11.84
CA SER A 218 -10.34 9.83 11.11
C SER A 218 -10.83 8.68 10.21
N PRO A 219 -12.13 8.59 9.90
CA PRO A 219 -12.68 7.55 9.03
C PRO A 219 -11.92 7.44 7.70
N GLY A 220 -11.55 6.22 7.31
CA GLY A 220 -10.79 5.94 6.08
C GLY A 220 -9.27 5.91 6.25
N PHE A 221 -8.73 6.17 7.44
CA PHE A 221 -7.30 6.08 7.73
C PHE A 221 -6.99 5.06 8.83
N THR A 222 -5.80 4.47 8.77
CA THR A 222 -5.31 3.44 9.69
C THR A 222 -3.79 3.57 9.93
N GLY A 223 -3.27 2.71 10.81
CA GLY A 223 -1.88 2.69 11.24
C GLY A 223 -1.59 3.58 12.45
N PRO A 224 -0.39 3.46 13.05
CA PRO A 224 -0.05 4.12 14.32
C PRO A 224 -0.04 5.66 14.25
N ALA A 225 0.19 6.22 13.06
CA ALA A 225 0.19 7.66 12.80
C ALA A 225 -0.92 8.10 11.83
N CYS A 226 -1.92 7.25 11.58
CA CYS A 226 -3.02 7.52 10.63
C CYS A 226 -2.59 7.90 9.20
N GLY A 227 -1.39 7.49 8.78
CA GLY A 227 -0.84 7.81 7.46
C GLY A 227 -1.26 6.84 6.35
N GLN A 228 -1.86 5.70 6.70
CA GLN A 228 -2.27 4.68 5.74
C GLN A 228 -3.76 4.81 5.45
N LEU A 229 -4.16 4.64 4.19
CA LEU A 229 -5.57 4.52 3.81
C LEU A 229 -6.08 3.14 4.24
N VAL A 230 -7.32 3.07 4.72
CA VAL A 230 -7.99 1.79 4.97
C VAL A 230 -8.24 1.12 3.63
N ASP A 231 -7.63 -0.05 3.44
CA ASP A 231 -7.97 -0.91 2.31
C ASP A 231 -9.21 -1.74 2.65
N PHE A 232 -10.36 -1.18 2.27
CA PHE A 232 -11.65 -1.84 2.42
C PHE A 232 -11.82 -3.09 1.52
N CYS A 233 -10.92 -3.32 0.57
CA CYS A 233 -10.93 -4.47 -0.33
C CYS A 233 -9.99 -5.60 0.10
N ALA A 234 -9.23 -5.44 1.20
CA ALA A 234 -8.25 -6.41 1.66
C ALA A 234 -8.82 -7.82 1.91
N LEU A 235 -10.10 -7.92 2.27
CA LEU A 235 -10.79 -9.19 2.51
C LEU A 235 -11.54 -9.74 1.28
N SER A 236 -11.40 -9.11 0.11
CA SER A 236 -12.11 -9.47 -1.12
C SER A 236 -13.62 -9.68 -0.90
N PRO A 237 -14.36 -8.65 -0.47
CA PRO A 237 -15.76 -8.79 -0.05
C PRO A 237 -16.74 -9.08 -1.20
N CYS A 238 -16.32 -8.95 -2.46
CA CYS A 238 -17.17 -9.19 -3.62
C CYS A 238 -17.06 -10.65 -4.06
N ALA A 239 -18.19 -11.33 -4.27
CA ALA A 239 -18.22 -12.72 -4.72
C ALA A 239 -17.89 -12.84 -6.21
N HIS A 240 -18.65 -12.15 -7.07
CA HIS A 240 -18.46 -12.14 -8.54
C HIS A 240 -18.33 -10.70 -9.06
N GLY A 241 -17.16 -10.11 -8.83
CA GLY A 241 -16.88 -8.75 -9.32
C GLY A 241 -15.61 -8.14 -8.78
N THR A 242 -15.36 -6.89 -9.19
CA THR A 242 -14.17 -6.12 -8.79
C THR A 242 -14.50 -5.20 -7.62
N CYS A 243 -13.74 -5.32 -6.52
CA CYS A 243 -13.85 -4.40 -5.38
C CYS A 243 -13.14 -3.07 -5.67
N ARG A 244 -13.77 -1.95 -5.33
CA ARG A 244 -13.15 -0.62 -5.35
C ARG A 244 -13.42 0.12 -4.05
N SER A 245 -12.37 0.59 -3.39
CA SER A 245 -12.47 1.48 -2.24
C SER A 245 -13.05 2.83 -2.69
N VAL A 246 -14.07 3.32 -1.99
CA VAL A 246 -14.73 4.61 -2.28
C VAL A 246 -14.94 5.34 -0.96
N GLY A 247 -14.19 6.43 -0.76
CA GLY A 247 -14.25 7.22 0.47
C GLY A 247 -13.89 6.38 1.69
N THR A 248 -14.86 6.19 2.59
CA THR A 248 -14.74 5.41 3.83
C THR A 248 -15.41 4.03 3.74
N SER A 249 -15.64 3.53 2.53
CA SER A 249 -16.29 2.26 2.27
C SER A 249 -15.71 1.62 1.01
N TYR A 250 -16.37 0.56 0.53
CA TYR A 250 -16.08 -0.08 -0.74
C TYR A 250 -17.36 -0.26 -1.54
N LYS A 251 -17.19 -0.40 -2.85
CA LYS A 251 -18.27 -0.78 -3.76
C LYS A 251 -17.78 -1.94 -4.62
N CYS A 252 -18.63 -2.96 -4.74
CA CYS A 252 -18.44 -4.04 -5.70
C CYS A 252 -18.97 -3.61 -7.07
N LEU A 253 -18.14 -3.79 -8.09
CA LEU A 253 -18.51 -3.67 -9.50
C LEU A 253 -18.75 -5.10 -9.99
N CYS A 254 -20.03 -5.48 -10.07
CA CYS A 254 -20.41 -6.86 -10.41
C CYS A 254 -20.05 -7.21 -11.84
N ASP A 255 -19.62 -8.45 -12.03
CA ASP A 255 -19.46 -9.04 -13.36
C ASP A 255 -20.84 -9.16 -14.04
N PRO A 256 -20.92 -9.13 -15.38
CA PRO A 256 -22.18 -9.31 -16.08
C PRO A 256 -22.89 -10.61 -15.65
N GLY A 257 -24.21 -10.52 -15.42
CA GLY A 257 -25.01 -11.64 -14.88
C GLY A 257 -25.15 -11.66 -13.36
N TYR A 258 -24.42 -10.83 -12.61
CA TYR A 258 -24.51 -10.78 -11.15
C TYR A 258 -25.01 -9.44 -10.62
N HIS A 259 -25.68 -9.47 -9.47
CA HIS A 259 -26.15 -8.31 -8.74
C HIS A 259 -26.13 -8.52 -7.22
N GLY A 260 -26.63 -7.53 -6.49
CA GLY A 260 -26.52 -7.46 -5.04
C GLY A 260 -25.46 -6.47 -4.59
N LEU A 261 -25.31 -6.30 -3.27
CA LEU A 261 -24.32 -5.39 -2.71
C LEU A 261 -22.90 -5.95 -2.84
N TYR A 262 -22.80 -7.28 -2.83
CA TYR A 262 -21.56 -8.05 -2.87
C TYR A 262 -21.43 -8.91 -4.14
N CYS A 263 -22.32 -8.72 -5.12
CA CYS A 263 -22.38 -9.51 -6.35
C CYS A 263 -22.57 -11.01 -6.07
N GLU A 264 -23.39 -11.29 -5.06
CA GLU A 264 -23.70 -12.60 -4.51
C GLU A 264 -24.91 -13.26 -5.18
N GLU A 265 -25.75 -12.46 -5.85
CA GLU A 265 -26.95 -12.92 -6.53
C GLU A 265 -26.71 -12.95 -8.05
N GLU A 266 -27.25 -13.96 -8.72
CA GLU A 266 -27.20 -14.11 -10.17
C GLU A 266 -28.57 -13.68 -10.75
N TYR A 267 -28.55 -12.99 -11.88
CA TYR A 267 -29.76 -12.55 -12.56
C TYR A 267 -30.46 -13.70 -13.27
N ASN A 268 -31.57 -14.17 -12.72
CA ASN A 268 -32.37 -15.17 -13.43
C ASN A 268 -33.14 -14.55 -14.62
N GLU A 269 -32.60 -14.66 -15.84
CA GLU A 269 -33.27 -14.10 -17.03
C GLU A 269 -34.56 -14.83 -17.38
N CYS A 270 -34.74 -16.09 -16.96
CA CYS A 270 -35.96 -16.86 -17.17
C CYS A 270 -37.19 -16.27 -16.47
N LEU A 271 -37.03 -15.43 -15.44
CA LEU A 271 -38.16 -14.72 -14.78
C LEU A 271 -38.92 -13.78 -15.72
N SER A 272 -38.27 -13.32 -16.80
CA SER A 272 -38.91 -12.51 -17.83
C SER A 272 -39.80 -13.32 -18.79
N ALA A 273 -39.84 -14.65 -18.62
CA ALA A 273 -40.50 -15.60 -19.51
C ALA A 273 -40.15 -15.40 -21.00
N PRO A 274 -38.85 -15.43 -21.37
CA PRO A 274 -38.42 -15.12 -22.72
C PRO A 274 -38.76 -16.21 -23.75
N CYS A 275 -38.94 -17.46 -23.30
CA CYS A 275 -39.24 -18.59 -24.16
C CYS A 275 -40.74 -18.65 -24.47
N LEU A 276 -41.08 -18.63 -25.76
CA LEU A 276 -42.46 -18.68 -26.25
C LEU A 276 -42.95 -20.13 -26.42
N ASN A 277 -44.24 -20.28 -26.74
CA ASN A 277 -44.86 -21.57 -27.05
C ASN A 277 -44.70 -22.63 -25.95
N ALA A 278 -44.74 -22.18 -24.69
CA ALA A 278 -44.57 -23.00 -23.49
C ALA A 278 -43.25 -23.81 -23.44
N ALA A 279 -42.22 -23.33 -24.15
CA ALA A 279 -40.90 -23.94 -24.11
C ALA A 279 -40.24 -23.72 -22.73
N PRO A 280 -39.64 -24.76 -22.12
CA PRO A 280 -38.90 -24.61 -20.89
C PRO A 280 -37.65 -23.74 -21.07
N CYS A 281 -37.44 -22.84 -20.11
CA CYS A 281 -36.29 -21.93 -20.06
C CYS A 281 -35.21 -22.51 -19.14
N ARG A 282 -33.96 -22.49 -19.61
CA ARG A 282 -32.77 -22.81 -18.82
C ARG A 282 -31.97 -21.53 -18.59
N ASP A 283 -31.81 -21.22 -17.31
CA ASP A 283 -31.02 -20.10 -16.81
C ASP A 283 -29.53 -20.37 -17.00
N LEU A 284 -28.77 -19.37 -17.46
CA LEU A 284 -27.33 -19.42 -17.64
C LEU A 284 -26.73 -18.13 -17.05
N VAL A 285 -25.42 -18.12 -16.77
CA VAL A 285 -24.79 -16.89 -16.28
C VAL A 285 -24.84 -15.82 -17.38
N ASN A 286 -25.49 -14.68 -17.08
CA ASN A 286 -25.63 -13.54 -18.00
C ASN A 286 -26.37 -13.91 -19.31
N GLY A 287 -27.35 -14.81 -19.24
CA GLY A 287 -28.16 -15.19 -20.38
C GLY A 287 -29.05 -16.40 -20.13
N TYR A 288 -29.76 -16.85 -21.17
CA TYR A 288 -30.67 -17.99 -21.05
C TYR A 288 -30.71 -18.81 -22.34
N GLU A 289 -31.26 -20.00 -22.23
CA GLU A 289 -31.49 -20.90 -23.36
C GLU A 289 -32.90 -21.47 -23.32
N CYS A 290 -33.60 -21.39 -24.45
CA CYS A 290 -34.93 -21.96 -24.62
C CYS A 290 -34.84 -23.36 -25.22
N MET A 291 -35.40 -24.35 -24.53
CA MET A 291 -35.49 -25.73 -25.01
C MET A 291 -36.79 -25.89 -25.80
N CYS A 292 -36.73 -25.69 -27.11
CA CYS A 292 -37.92 -25.71 -27.96
C CYS A 292 -38.59 -27.08 -28.03
N LEU A 293 -39.91 -27.08 -28.08
CA LEU A 293 -40.72 -28.25 -28.43
C LEU A 293 -40.43 -28.67 -29.88
N PRO A 294 -40.66 -29.94 -30.26
CA PRO A 294 -40.32 -30.47 -31.60
C PRO A 294 -40.88 -29.65 -32.78
N ASP A 295 -42.03 -29.02 -32.57
CA ASP A 295 -42.76 -28.24 -33.57
C ASP A 295 -42.31 -26.78 -33.66
N TYR A 296 -41.34 -26.35 -32.84
CA TYR A 296 -40.88 -24.96 -32.79
C TYR A 296 -39.35 -24.85 -32.91
N LYS A 297 -38.90 -23.71 -33.43
CA LYS A 297 -37.49 -23.34 -33.60
C LYS A 297 -37.32 -21.83 -33.38
N GLY A 298 -36.07 -21.35 -33.38
CA GLY A 298 -35.74 -19.96 -33.09
C GLY A 298 -35.12 -19.79 -31.70
N VAL A 299 -34.62 -18.60 -31.40
CA VAL A 299 -33.92 -18.32 -30.13
C VAL A 299 -34.89 -18.32 -28.95
N HIS A 300 -36.13 -17.92 -29.19
CA HIS A 300 -37.22 -17.87 -28.23
C HIS A 300 -38.31 -18.91 -28.54
N CYS A 301 -38.01 -19.90 -29.40
CA CYS A 301 -38.97 -20.88 -29.90
C CYS A 301 -40.18 -20.25 -30.58
N GLU A 302 -39.99 -19.09 -31.21
CA GLU A 302 -41.03 -18.26 -31.80
C GLU A 302 -41.50 -18.73 -33.18
N LEU A 303 -40.70 -19.56 -33.86
CA LEU A 303 -40.98 -19.99 -35.22
C LEU A 303 -41.58 -21.40 -35.21
N TYR A 304 -42.75 -21.57 -35.81
CA TYR A 304 -43.32 -22.89 -36.07
C TYR A 304 -42.51 -23.62 -37.14
N LYS A 305 -42.19 -24.89 -36.87
CA LYS A 305 -41.56 -25.80 -37.81
C LYS A 305 -42.64 -26.43 -38.66
N ASP A 306 -42.96 -25.78 -39.77
CA ASP A 306 -43.91 -26.30 -40.75
C ASP A 306 -43.40 -27.64 -41.33
N PRO A 307 -44.08 -28.77 -41.06
CA PRO A 307 -43.69 -30.07 -41.59
C PRO A 307 -43.81 -30.15 -43.12
N CYS A 308 -44.65 -29.33 -43.75
CA CYS A 308 -44.84 -29.30 -45.20
C CYS A 308 -43.86 -28.37 -45.94
N ALA A 309 -43.05 -27.57 -45.24
CA ALA A 309 -42.14 -26.62 -45.87
C ALA A 309 -41.06 -27.28 -46.77
N ASN A 310 -40.68 -28.52 -46.46
CA ASN A 310 -39.69 -29.30 -47.20
C ASN A 310 -40.27 -30.54 -47.90
N VAL A 311 -41.59 -30.75 -47.84
CA VAL A 311 -42.26 -31.92 -48.47
C VAL A 311 -42.86 -31.47 -49.80
N SER A 312 -42.49 -32.15 -50.88
CA SER A 312 -42.98 -31.85 -52.24
C SER A 312 -43.88 -32.97 -52.73
N CYS A 313 -45.19 -32.76 -52.71
CA CYS A 313 -46.15 -33.74 -53.25
C CYS A 313 -46.31 -33.55 -54.77
N LEU A 314 -46.01 -34.60 -55.53
CA LEU A 314 -46.13 -34.63 -56.98
C LEU A 314 -47.56 -35.00 -57.43
N ASN A 315 -47.83 -34.92 -58.73
CA ASN A 315 -49.09 -35.33 -59.37
C ASN A 315 -50.37 -34.73 -58.76
N GLY A 316 -50.26 -33.49 -58.22
CA GLY A 316 -51.38 -32.77 -57.61
C GLY A 316 -51.74 -33.24 -56.19
N GLY A 317 -50.88 -34.04 -55.55
CA GLY A 317 -51.02 -34.39 -54.13
C GLY A 317 -50.98 -33.15 -53.22
N THR A 318 -51.64 -33.26 -52.07
CA THR A 318 -51.67 -32.19 -51.06
C THR A 318 -50.90 -32.65 -49.82
N CYS A 319 -49.99 -31.81 -49.30
CA CYS A 319 -49.31 -32.12 -48.05
C CYS A 319 -50.27 -31.93 -46.86
N ASP A 320 -50.41 -32.99 -46.06
CA ASP A 320 -51.10 -32.95 -44.78
C ASP A 320 -50.07 -32.77 -43.65
N GLY A 321 -50.21 -31.64 -42.94
CA GLY A 321 -49.31 -31.22 -41.87
C GLY A 321 -49.71 -31.74 -40.47
N GLU A 322 -50.77 -32.53 -40.34
CA GLU A 322 -51.18 -33.09 -39.04
C GLU A 322 -50.18 -34.14 -38.51
N ALA A 323 -49.33 -34.71 -39.38
CA ALA A 323 -48.25 -35.63 -39.01
C ALA A 323 -46.92 -34.90 -38.77
N LEU A 324 -46.14 -35.35 -37.77
CA LEU A 324 -44.84 -34.78 -37.35
C LEU A 324 -43.81 -34.57 -38.48
N ASN A 325 -43.91 -35.32 -39.58
CA ASN A 325 -43.00 -35.25 -40.72
C ASN A 325 -43.66 -34.72 -42.01
N GLY A 326 -44.95 -34.40 -41.99
CA GLY A 326 -45.72 -34.03 -43.19
C GLY A 326 -45.90 -35.24 -44.11
N THR A 327 -47.14 -35.55 -44.48
CA THR A 327 -47.43 -36.70 -45.35
C THR A 327 -48.22 -36.26 -46.56
N CYS A 328 -47.83 -36.72 -47.75
CA CYS A 328 -48.59 -36.40 -48.96
C CYS A 328 -49.88 -37.23 -49.03
N VAL A 329 -50.99 -36.52 -49.21
CA VAL A 329 -52.28 -37.10 -49.57
C VAL A 329 -52.38 -37.11 -51.09
N CYS A 330 -52.29 -38.30 -51.68
CA CYS A 330 -52.30 -38.47 -53.12
C CYS A 330 -53.69 -38.33 -53.72
N THR A 331 -53.74 -37.79 -54.93
CA THR A 331 -54.94 -37.79 -55.77
C THR A 331 -55.27 -39.22 -56.20
N PRO A 332 -56.55 -39.54 -56.48
CA PRO A 332 -56.93 -40.85 -57.03
C PRO A 332 -56.09 -41.18 -58.27
N GLY A 333 -55.63 -42.43 -58.38
CA GLY A 333 -54.72 -42.88 -59.44
C GLY A 333 -53.23 -42.78 -59.12
N PHE A 334 -52.82 -42.15 -58.00
CA PHE A 334 -51.41 -42.03 -57.61
C PHE A 334 -51.13 -42.57 -56.19
N ALA A 335 -49.90 -43.05 -55.97
CA ALA A 335 -49.41 -43.62 -54.72
C ALA A 335 -47.93 -43.21 -54.47
N GLY A 336 -47.38 -43.60 -53.31
CA GLY A 336 -46.02 -43.26 -52.88
C GLY A 336 -45.97 -42.17 -51.80
N GLU A 337 -44.82 -42.00 -51.14
CA GLU A 337 -44.66 -40.97 -50.09
C GLU A 337 -44.68 -39.54 -50.64
N GLU A 338 -44.30 -39.37 -51.91
CA GLU A 338 -44.35 -38.09 -52.65
C GLU A 338 -45.42 -38.09 -53.75
N CYS A 339 -46.30 -39.10 -53.80
CA CYS A 339 -47.29 -39.30 -54.86
C CYS A 339 -46.69 -39.42 -56.27
N ASP A 340 -45.51 -40.03 -56.37
CA ASP A 340 -44.70 -40.19 -57.57
C ASP A 340 -45.02 -41.47 -58.37
N ILE A 341 -45.77 -42.40 -57.78
CA ILE A 341 -46.12 -43.69 -58.36
C ILE A 341 -47.50 -43.59 -59.02
N ASP A 342 -47.59 -43.84 -60.32
CA ASP A 342 -48.87 -43.98 -61.04
C ASP A 342 -49.45 -45.39 -60.77
N ILE A 343 -50.73 -45.47 -60.40
CA ILE A 343 -51.39 -46.73 -60.11
C ILE A 343 -51.83 -47.35 -61.43
N ASN A 344 -51.24 -48.50 -61.77
CA ASN A 344 -51.62 -49.20 -62.99
C ASN A 344 -52.98 -49.89 -62.84
N GLU A 345 -54.06 -49.27 -63.32
CA GLU A 345 -55.40 -49.86 -63.22
C GLU A 345 -55.57 -51.12 -64.08
N CYS A 346 -54.68 -51.34 -65.06
CA CYS A 346 -54.69 -52.54 -65.90
C CYS A 346 -54.24 -53.81 -65.16
N ASP A 347 -53.58 -53.73 -64.00
CA ASP A 347 -53.18 -54.91 -63.20
C ASP A 347 -54.40 -55.72 -62.73
N SER A 348 -55.55 -55.08 -62.61
CA SER A 348 -56.83 -55.71 -62.28
C SER A 348 -57.47 -56.49 -63.44
N ASN A 349 -56.87 -56.45 -64.64
CA ASN A 349 -57.39 -57.02 -65.89
C ASN A 349 -58.84 -56.58 -66.21
N PRO A 350 -59.12 -55.27 -66.32
CA PRO A 350 -60.48 -54.78 -66.49
C PRO A 350 -61.06 -55.01 -67.89
N CYS A 351 -60.23 -55.17 -68.92
CA CYS A 351 -60.68 -55.37 -70.29
C CYS A 351 -61.08 -56.83 -70.56
N HIS A 352 -62.36 -57.04 -70.87
CA HIS A 352 -62.90 -58.35 -71.16
C HIS A 352 -62.61 -58.81 -72.61
N HIS A 353 -62.88 -60.09 -72.89
CA HIS A 353 -62.84 -60.68 -74.24
C HIS A 353 -61.52 -60.48 -75.00
N ALA A 354 -60.39 -60.53 -74.29
CA ALA A 354 -59.04 -60.30 -74.84
C ALA A 354 -58.81 -58.89 -75.40
N GLY A 355 -59.51 -57.88 -74.85
CA GLY A 355 -59.17 -56.48 -75.06
C GLY A 355 -57.78 -56.14 -74.51
N THR A 356 -57.07 -55.23 -75.19
CA THR A 356 -55.76 -54.73 -74.72
C THR A 356 -55.99 -53.54 -73.79
N CYS A 357 -55.55 -53.64 -72.55
CA CYS A 357 -55.64 -52.53 -71.59
C CYS A 357 -54.46 -51.57 -71.76
N LEU A 358 -54.75 -50.27 -71.82
CA LEU A 358 -53.75 -49.21 -71.75
C LEU A 358 -54.01 -48.38 -70.49
N ASP A 359 -52.99 -48.30 -69.66
CA ASP A 359 -52.98 -47.51 -68.43
C ASP A 359 -52.99 -46.01 -68.73
N GLN A 360 -53.68 -45.24 -67.91
CA GLN A 360 -53.77 -43.78 -68.00
C GLN A 360 -53.74 -43.16 -66.60
N PRO A 361 -53.34 -41.89 -66.46
CA PRO A 361 -53.40 -41.23 -65.16
C PRO A 361 -54.84 -41.24 -64.59
N ASN A 362 -55.04 -41.93 -63.47
CA ASN A 362 -56.34 -42.09 -62.79
C ASN A 362 -57.42 -42.79 -63.66
N GLY A 363 -57.03 -43.84 -64.40
CA GLY A 363 -57.96 -44.65 -65.16
C GLY A 363 -57.30 -45.51 -66.24
N TYR A 364 -58.10 -46.19 -67.05
CA TYR A 364 -57.58 -47.02 -68.13
C TYR A 364 -58.45 -46.91 -69.38
N THR A 365 -57.87 -47.23 -70.53
CA THR A 365 -58.59 -47.36 -71.79
C THR A 365 -58.43 -48.77 -72.34
N CYS A 366 -59.54 -49.45 -72.61
CA CYS A 366 -59.54 -50.74 -73.28
C CYS A 366 -59.63 -50.59 -74.79
N HIS A 367 -58.66 -51.16 -75.50
CA HIS A 367 -58.76 -51.37 -76.94
C HIS A 367 -59.44 -52.71 -77.23
N CYS A 368 -60.69 -52.61 -77.69
CA CYS A 368 -61.53 -53.77 -77.93
C CYS A 368 -61.27 -54.44 -79.28
N PRO A 369 -61.32 -55.79 -79.34
CA PRO A 369 -61.25 -56.52 -80.60
C PRO A 369 -62.50 -56.30 -81.45
N HIS A 370 -62.39 -56.54 -82.76
CA HIS A 370 -63.49 -56.32 -83.71
C HIS A 370 -64.81 -56.98 -83.27
N GLY A 371 -65.88 -56.19 -83.25
CA GLY A 371 -67.21 -56.63 -82.82
C GLY A 371 -67.53 -56.36 -81.36
N TRP A 372 -66.58 -55.87 -80.55
CA TRP A 372 -66.80 -55.49 -79.15
C TRP A 372 -66.60 -53.99 -78.93
N VAL A 373 -67.44 -53.40 -78.09
CA VAL A 373 -67.41 -51.99 -77.67
C VAL A 373 -67.80 -51.88 -76.19
N GLY A 374 -67.75 -50.69 -75.61
CA GLY A 374 -67.93 -50.46 -74.17
C GLY A 374 -66.62 -50.05 -73.51
N ALA A 375 -66.69 -49.59 -72.26
CA ALA A 375 -65.50 -49.13 -71.54
C ALA A 375 -64.51 -50.27 -71.28
N ASN A 376 -65.04 -51.49 -71.10
CA ASN A 376 -64.32 -52.70 -70.73
C ASN A 376 -64.47 -53.82 -71.78
N CYS A 377 -64.89 -53.48 -73.01
CA CYS A 377 -65.16 -54.44 -74.10
C CYS A 377 -66.24 -55.49 -73.78
N GLU A 378 -67.26 -55.08 -73.05
CA GLU A 378 -68.35 -55.92 -72.56
C GLU A 378 -69.54 -56.02 -73.54
N ILE A 379 -69.65 -55.12 -74.52
CA ILE A 379 -70.81 -55.02 -75.42
C ILE A 379 -70.46 -55.60 -76.80
N HIS A 380 -71.23 -56.57 -77.28
CA HIS A 380 -71.07 -57.14 -78.62
C HIS A 380 -71.96 -56.43 -79.65
N LEU A 381 -71.38 -55.88 -80.71
CA LEU A 381 -72.09 -55.21 -81.80
C LEU A 381 -72.79 -56.21 -82.73
N GLN A 382 -74.08 -56.45 -82.49
CA GLN A 382 -74.94 -57.13 -83.46
C GLN A 382 -75.52 -56.12 -84.45
N TRP A 383 -74.84 -55.91 -85.57
CA TRP A 383 -75.33 -55.05 -86.65
C TRP A 383 -76.39 -55.81 -87.48
N LYS A 384 -77.68 -55.59 -87.19
CA LYS A 384 -78.76 -55.99 -88.12
C LYS A 384 -78.90 -54.87 -89.16
N SER A 385 -78.42 -55.13 -90.37
CA SER A 385 -78.65 -54.27 -91.53
C SER A 385 -80.16 -54.24 -91.84
N GLY A 386 -80.78 -53.08 -91.72
CA GLY A 386 -82.22 -52.90 -91.90
C GLY A 386 -82.61 -51.44 -92.11
N HIS A 387 -82.63 -51.05 -93.39
CA HIS A 387 -83.36 -49.92 -93.98
C HIS A 387 -83.00 -48.49 -93.56
N VAL A 388 -82.08 -47.93 -94.34
CA VAL A 388 -82.03 -46.50 -94.67
C VAL A 388 -83.03 -46.25 -95.80
N ALA A 389 -84.07 -45.46 -95.54
CA ALA A 389 -84.62 -44.46 -96.46
C ALA A 389 -85.84 -43.76 -95.85
N GLU A 390 -85.87 -42.44 -96.05
CA GLU A 390 -86.96 -41.48 -95.86
C GLU A 390 -86.99 -40.71 -94.52
N SER A 391 -86.56 -39.45 -94.67
CA SER A 391 -87.15 -38.22 -94.13
C SER A 391 -86.07 -37.21 -93.71
N LEU A 392 -85.18 -36.86 -94.65
CA LEU A 392 -84.66 -35.50 -94.72
C LEU A 392 -85.71 -34.67 -95.46
N THR A 393 -86.54 -33.95 -94.71
CA THR A 393 -86.94 -32.55 -94.93
C THR A 393 -88.17 -32.24 -94.07
N ASN A 394 -87.96 -31.85 -92.81
CA ASN A 394 -88.83 -30.93 -92.06
C ASN A 394 -88.30 -30.75 -90.63
N MET A 395 -87.31 -29.87 -90.46
CA MET A 395 -87.08 -29.23 -89.15
C MET A 395 -87.79 -27.87 -89.13
N PRO A 396 -88.59 -27.58 -88.08
CA PRO A 396 -89.44 -26.40 -88.04
C PRO A 396 -88.58 -25.15 -87.79
N ARG A 397 -88.81 -24.11 -88.59
CA ARG A 397 -88.19 -22.77 -88.48
C ARG A 397 -88.32 -22.10 -87.10
N HIS A 398 -89.08 -22.65 -86.15
CA HIS A 398 -89.23 -22.12 -84.80
C HIS A 398 -88.05 -22.40 -83.85
N SER A 399 -87.29 -23.48 -84.04
CA SER A 399 -86.18 -23.82 -83.13
C SER A 399 -84.93 -22.96 -83.36
N LEU A 400 -84.72 -22.51 -84.62
CA LEU A 400 -83.61 -21.63 -84.99
C LEU A 400 -83.69 -20.26 -84.31
N TYR A 401 -84.89 -19.67 -84.20
CA TYR A 401 -85.08 -18.38 -83.52
C TYR A 401 -84.89 -18.46 -82.01
N ILE A 402 -85.17 -19.61 -81.39
CA ILE A 402 -84.94 -19.82 -79.96
C ILE A 402 -83.44 -19.95 -79.66
N ILE A 403 -82.69 -20.66 -80.51
CA ILE A 403 -81.23 -20.81 -80.36
C ILE A 403 -80.52 -19.46 -80.61
N ILE A 404 -80.94 -18.71 -81.65
CA ILE A 404 -80.40 -17.36 -81.92
C ILE A 404 -80.77 -16.39 -80.78
N GLY A 405 -81.99 -16.47 -80.23
CA GLY A 405 -82.40 -15.68 -79.08
C GLY A 405 -81.58 -15.98 -77.82
N ALA A 406 -81.33 -17.25 -77.52
CA ALA A 406 -80.51 -17.65 -76.37
C ALA A 406 -79.05 -17.20 -76.50
N LEU A 407 -78.46 -17.28 -77.71
CA LEU A 407 -77.10 -16.82 -77.96
C LEU A 407 -76.97 -15.29 -77.87
N CYS A 408 -77.98 -14.53 -78.32
CA CYS A 408 -78.00 -13.08 -78.16
C CYS A 408 -78.11 -12.64 -76.69
N VAL A 409 -78.91 -13.33 -75.88
CA VAL A 409 -79.04 -13.03 -74.43
C VAL A 409 -77.75 -13.37 -73.68
N ALA A 410 -77.10 -14.51 -73.99
CA ALA A 410 -75.82 -14.86 -73.40
C ALA A 410 -74.70 -13.86 -73.76
N PHE A 411 -74.69 -13.36 -75.00
CA PHE A 411 -73.73 -12.35 -75.44
C PHE A 411 -73.92 -11.01 -74.72
N ILE A 412 -75.17 -10.57 -74.52
CA ILE A 412 -75.47 -9.34 -73.78
C ILE A 412 -75.07 -9.47 -72.30
N LEU A 413 -75.30 -10.62 -71.66
CA LEU A 413 -74.90 -10.86 -70.26
C LEU A 413 -73.37 -10.88 -70.09
N MET A 414 -72.62 -11.46 -71.02
CA MET A 414 -71.16 -11.43 -71.01
C MET A 414 -70.61 -10.01 -71.17
N LEU A 415 -71.23 -9.18 -72.01
CA LEU A 415 -70.86 -7.77 -72.19
C LEU A 415 -71.12 -6.93 -70.93
N ILE A 416 -72.23 -7.19 -70.22
CA ILE A 416 -72.54 -6.53 -68.94
C ILE A 416 -71.51 -6.92 -67.85
N ILE A 417 -71.14 -8.20 -67.75
CA ILE A 417 -70.11 -8.66 -66.80
C ILE A 417 -68.75 -8.03 -67.11
N LEU A 418 -68.39 -7.90 -68.38
CA LEU A 418 -67.14 -7.28 -68.81
C LEU A 418 -67.11 -5.77 -68.50
N ILE A 419 -68.22 -5.06 -68.69
CA ILE A 419 -68.34 -3.63 -68.34
C ILE A 419 -68.27 -3.43 -66.81
N VAL A 420 -68.92 -4.29 -66.01
CA VAL A 420 -68.84 -4.24 -64.54
C VAL A 420 -67.43 -4.57 -64.02
N GLY A 421 -66.74 -5.51 -64.67
CA GLY A 421 -65.34 -5.86 -64.35
C GLY A 421 -64.36 -4.70 -64.62
N ILE A 422 -64.49 -4.03 -65.77
CA ILE A 422 -63.66 -2.87 -66.11
C ILE A 422 -63.92 -1.68 -65.17
N CYS A 423 -65.17 -1.46 -64.74
CA CYS A 423 -65.52 -0.45 -63.74
C CYS A 423 -65.03 -0.77 -62.31
N ARG A 424 -64.84 -2.06 -61.97
CA ARG A 424 -64.27 -2.49 -60.67
C ARG A 424 -62.75 -2.33 -60.63
N ILE A 425 -62.05 -2.57 -61.75
CA ILE A 425 -60.59 -2.46 -61.86
C ILE A 425 -60.13 -1.00 -61.87
N SER A 426 -60.86 -0.10 -62.53
CA SER A 426 -60.57 1.35 -62.55
C SER A 426 -60.82 2.10 -61.23
N ARG A 427 -61.44 1.45 -60.23
CA ARG A 427 -61.56 1.98 -58.86
C ARG A 427 -60.36 1.65 -57.95
N ILE A 428 -59.52 0.68 -58.31
CA ILE A 428 -58.43 0.20 -57.43
C ILE A 428 -57.15 1.03 -57.64
N GLU A 429 -56.96 1.64 -58.82
CA GLU A 429 -55.78 2.48 -59.11
C GLU A 429 -55.87 3.93 -58.58
N TYR A 430 -57.03 4.38 -58.07
CA TYR A 430 -57.18 5.77 -57.59
C TYR A 430 -56.79 6.00 -56.11
N GLN A 431 -56.39 4.96 -55.36
CA GLN A 431 -55.87 5.10 -53.98
C GLN A 431 -54.33 4.98 -53.88
N GLY A 432 -53.63 4.87 -55.02
CA GLY A 432 -52.19 4.59 -55.07
C GLY A 432 -51.24 5.78 -55.20
N SER A 433 -51.69 7.04 -55.14
CA SER A 433 -50.76 8.18 -55.32
C SER A 433 -51.21 9.47 -54.64
N SER A 434 -50.82 9.66 -53.38
CA SER A 434 -50.30 10.96 -52.87
C SER A 434 -49.91 10.88 -51.39
N ARG A 435 -48.60 10.81 -51.11
CA ARG A 435 -47.95 11.49 -49.95
C ARG A 435 -47.34 12.80 -50.49
N PRO A 436 -47.00 13.87 -49.71
CA PRO A 436 -46.54 13.86 -48.30
C PRO A 436 -46.90 15.08 -47.38
N ALA A 437 -46.53 14.94 -46.10
CA ALA A 437 -45.93 15.91 -45.15
C ALA A 437 -46.68 17.13 -44.53
N TYR A 438 -46.33 17.35 -43.23
CA TYR A 438 -46.37 18.53 -42.31
C TYR A 438 -47.73 18.93 -41.66
N GLU A 439 -47.89 18.78 -40.32
CA GLU A 439 -47.81 19.81 -39.23
C GLU A 439 -48.92 20.89 -39.36
N GLU A 440 -49.79 21.27 -38.41
CA GLU A 440 -49.71 21.51 -36.96
C GLU A 440 -51.14 21.86 -36.40
N PHE A 441 -51.33 21.72 -35.09
CA PHE A 441 -52.08 22.58 -34.14
C PHE A 441 -53.61 22.88 -34.23
N TYR A 442 -54.27 22.46 -33.13
CA TYR A 442 -55.28 23.13 -32.27
C TYR A 442 -56.72 23.46 -32.72
N ASN A 443 -57.64 22.88 -31.93
CA ASN A 443 -58.89 23.41 -31.36
C ASN A 443 -59.92 24.10 -32.27
N CYS A 444 -61.16 23.57 -32.22
CA CYS A 444 -62.24 24.33 -31.59
C CYS A 444 -63.41 23.46 -31.10
N ARG A 445 -63.90 23.88 -29.95
CA ARG A 445 -64.95 23.38 -29.06
C ARG A 445 -66.27 24.07 -29.40
N SER A 446 -67.40 23.34 -29.37
CA SER A 446 -68.77 23.84 -29.03
C SER A 446 -69.81 22.77 -29.44
N ILE A 447 -70.95 22.47 -28.81
CA ILE A 447 -71.77 22.89 -27.64
C ILE A 447 -72.85 21.78 -27.62
N ASP A 448 -72.95 20.99 -26.55
CA ASP A 448 -73.92 21.11 -25.45
C ASP A 448 -75.34 20.60 -25.76
N SER A 449 -75.82 19.67 -24.93
CA SER A 449 -77.19 19.62 -24.39
C SER A 449 -77.41 18.28 -23.69
N GLU A 450 -77.52 18.37 -22.37
CA GLU A 450 -78.06 17.35 -21.46
C GLU A 450 -79.46 16.86 -21.90
N PHE A 451 -79.73 15.56 -21.75
CA PHE A 451 -80.99 15.10 -21.15
C PHE A 451 -80.93 13.64 -20.67
N SER A 452 -81.50 13.44 -19.48
CA SER A 452 -81.95 12.18 -18.85
C SER A 452 -80.99 11.35 -17.99
N ASN A 453 -80.93 11.78 -16.72
CA ASN A 453 -80.85 10.92 -15.53
C ASN A 453 -82.04 9.94 -15.45
N ALA A 454 -81.84 8.73 -14.90
CA ALA A 454 -82.58 8.20 -13.74
C ALA A 454 -82.33 6.70 -13.40
N ILE A 455 -81.83 6.49 -12.17
CA ILE A 455 -82.25 5.50 -11.15
C ILE A 455 -81.68 4.06 -11.16
N ALA A 456 -80.85 3.76 -10.14
CA ALA A 456 -80.97 2.70 -9.10
C ALA A 456 -79.54 2.32 -8.61
N SER A 457 -79.03 2.68 -7.42
CA SER A 457 -79.47 2.51 -6.02
C SER A 457 -79.37 1.07 -5.45
N ILE A 458 -78.35 0.90 -4.59
CA ILE A 458 -78.28 0.08 -3.35
C ILE A 458 -77.71 -1.37 -3.38
N ARG A 459 -76.66 -1.56 -2.53
CA ARG A 459 -76.14 -2.76 -1.81
C ARG A 459 -75.43 -3.84 -2.65
N HIS A 460 -74.29 -4.44 -2.27
CA HIS A 460 -73.58 -4.64 -1.00
C HIS A 460 -72.06 -4.81 -1.26
N ALA A 461 -71.26 -4.46 -0.25
CA ALA A 461 -69.82 -4.68 -0.16
C ALA A 461 -69.44 -6.15 0.15
N ARG A 462 -68.30 -6.64 -0.38
CA ARG A 462 -67.11 -7.07 0.39
C ARG A 462 -66.06 -7.84 -0.44
N PHE A 463 -64.80 -7.52 -0.14
CA PHE A 463 -63.54 -8.30 -0.26
C PHE A 463 -62.95 -8.66 -1.63
N GLY A 464 -61.69 -8.24 -1.86
CA GLY A 464 -60.78 -8.95 -2.77
C GLY A 464 -59.70 -8.12 -3.46
N LYS A 465 -58.60 -7.85 -2.75
CA LYS A 465 -57.17 -7.72 -3.16
C LYS A 465 -56.77 -7.35 -4.61
N LYS A 466 -55.82 -6.39 -4.67
CA LYS A 466 -54.60 -6.25 -5.53
C LYS A 466 -54.83 -6.23 -7.07
N SER A 467 -54.13 -5.46 -7.90
CA SER A 467 -53.01 -4.52 -7.80
C SER A 467 -52.86 -3.88 -9.19
N ARG A 468 -52.54 -2.58 -9.28
CA ARG A 468 -51.92 -1.99 -10.48
C ARG A 468 -50.64 -1.25 -10.05
N PRO A 469 -49.60 -1.25 -10.90
CA PRO A 469 -48.28 -0.74 -10.56
C PRO A 469 -48.23 0.78 -10.70
N ALA A 470 -47.50 1.43 -9.80
CA ALA A 470 -47.11 2.82 -9.95
C ALA A 470 -45.58 2.90 -9.88
N MET A 471 -45.03 3.14 -11.06
CA MET A 471 -43.75 3.76 -11.36
C MET A 471 -43.44 4.92 -10.41
N TYR A 472 -42.23 4.96 -9.86
CA TYR A 472 -41.71 6.16 -9.21
C TYR A 472 -40.26 6.43 -9.62
N ASP A 473 -40.08 7.66 -10.09
CA ASP A 473 -38.83 8.36 -10.35
C ASP A 473 -37.93 8.42 -9.11
N VAL A 474 -36.62 8.36 -9.37
CA VAL A 474 -35.55 8.58 -8.40
C VAL A 474 -35.12 10.04 -8.47
N THR A 475 -35.18 10.74 -7.34
CA THR A 475 -34.44 12.00 -7.09
C THR A 475 -33.40 11.77 -5.98
N PRO A 476 -32.26 12.50 -5.97
CA PRO A 476 -31.15 12.20 -5.08
C PRO A 476 -31.21 12.93 -3.72
N ILE A 477 -30.86 12.16 -2.70
CA ILE A 477 -30.34 12.39 -1.33
C ILE A 477 -30.15 13.85 -0.85
N ALA A 478 -30.63 14.13 0.37
CA ALA A 478 -30.02 15.07 1.30
C ALA A 478 -29.74 14.37 2.65
N TYR A 479 -28.53 14.62 3.17
CA TYR A 479 -27.99 14.15 4.46
C TYR A 479 -28.72 14.80 5.64
N GLU A 480 -28.99 14.04 6.71
CA GLU A 480 -28.90 14.55 8.10
C GLU A 480 -28.37 13.48 9.06
N ASP A 481 -27.31 13.90 9.75
CA ASP A 481 -26.76 13.59 11.08
C ASP A 481 -26.90 12.23 11.79
N TYR A 482 -25.74 11.83 12.30
CA TYR A 482 -25.42 10.73 13.22
C TYR A 482 -26.17 10.79 14.57
N SER A 483 -26.38 9.61 15.17
CA SER A 483 -25.91 9.37 16.55
C SER A 483 -25.56 7.88 16.78
N PRO A 484 -24.49 7.56 17.53
CA PRO A 484 -23.81 6.27 17.51
C PRO A 484 -24.05 5.47 18.79
N ASP A 485 -24.74 4.35 18.71
CA ASP A 485 -24.67 3.29 19.72
C ASP A 485 -25.04 1.96 19.04
N ASP A 486 -24.02 1.25 18.56
CA ASP A 486 -23.93 -0.20 18.71
C ASP A 486 -22.56 -0.69 18.24
N LYS A 487 -21.81 -1.24 19.19
CA LYS A 487 -20.53 -1.94 18.95
C LYS A 487 -20.78 -3.18 18.08
N PRO A 488 -19.95 -3.48 17.07
CA PRO A 488 -20.07 -4.76 16.38
C PRO A 488 -19.56 -5.90 17.27
N LEU A 489 -20.44 -6.87 17.52
CA LEU A 489 -20.10 -8.21 18.00
C LEU A 489 -19.16 -8.89 17.01
N VAL A 490 -17.93 -9.12 17.43
CA VAL A 490 -16.96 -10.00 16.75
C VAL A 490 -17.46 -11.44 16.91
N THR A 491 -18.05 -12.00 15.86
CA THR A 491 -18.35 -13.43 15.77
C THR A 491 -17.11 -14.19 15.28
N LEU A 492 -16.56 -15.01 16.17
CA LEU A 492 -15.52 -16.01 15.85
C LEU A 492 -16.06 -17.00 14.81
N ILE A 493 -15.44 -17.03 13.64
CA ILE A 493 -15.57 -18.13 12.69
C ILE A 493 -14.71 -19.29 13.20
N LYS A 494 -15.37 -20.33 13.69
CA LYS A 494 -14.76 -21.59 14.08
C LYS A 494 -14.54 -22.42 12.81
N THR A 495 -13.29 -22.53 12.36
CA THR A 495 -12.87 -23.50 11.34
C THR A 495 -13.22 -24.91 11.81
N LYS A 496 -13.98 -25.65 11.02
CA LYS A 496 -14.24 -27.08 11.22
C LYS A 496 -13.76 -27.82 9.98
N ASP A 497 -12.58 -28.42 10.09
CA ASP A 497 -12.19 -29.60 9.34
C ASP A 497 -12.22 -30.81 10.30
N LEU A 498 -12.65 -31.95 9.73
CA LEU A 498 -13.03 -33.25 10.32
C LEU A 498 -14.53 -33.46 10.57
#